data_AF-A0A1E4LLC9-F1
#
_entry.id   AF-A0A1E4LLC9-F1
#
_cell.length_a   1.000
_cell.length_b   1.000
_cell.length_c   1.000
_cell.angle_alpha   90.00
_cell.angle_beta   90.00
_cell.angle_gamma   90.00
#
_symmetry.space_group_name_H-M   'P 1'
#
loop_
_entity.id
_entity.type
_entity.pdbx_description
1 polymer ?
#
loop_
_entity_poly.entity_id
_entity_poly.type
_entity_poly.pdbx_seq_one_letter_code
_entity_poly.pdbx_strand_id
1 'polypeptide(L)' 'MAKVSFTEHPASVGENYVEHLGSAWGFGAAMLRGSLACFIHGVFPFLCLTTGSRTIRDLHERMVTHRVRTPAGGAITPQG' A
#
# COMPACT_ATOMS: atom_id res chain seq x y z
N MET A 1 -6.13 13.90 20.67
CA MET A 1 -6.35 14.37 19.28
C MET A 1 -5.08 14.08 18.51
N ALA A 2 -5.11 13.12 17.59
CA ALA A 2 -3.92 12.72 16.83
C ALA A 2 -3.44 13.92 16.00
N LYS A 3 -2.18 14.33 16.21
CA LYS A 3 -1.54 15.43 15.51
C LYS A 3 -1.25 14.95 14.10
N VAL A 4 -2.15 15.26 13.16
CA VAL A 4 -2.01 14.90 11.75
C VAL A 4 -1.03 15.89 11.11
N SER A 5 0.24 15.80 11.51
CA SER A 5 1.30 16.60 10.90
C SER A 5 1.78 15.87 9.67
N PHE A 6 1.53 16.47 8.51
CA PHE A 6 1.99 16.06 7.19
C PHE A 6 3.53 15.88 7.11
N THR A 7 4.28 16.42 8.08
CA THR A 7 5.75 16.43 8.15
C THR A 7 6.35 15.57 9.27
N GLU A 8 5.58 15.11 10.26
CA GLU A 8 6.13 14.24 11.33
C GLU A 8 6.16 12.75 10.95
N HIS A 9 5.24 12.28 10.10
CA HIS A 9 5.21 10.88 9.66
C HIS A 9 6.32 10.49 8.64
N PRO A 10 6.70 11.34 7.65
CA PRO A 10 7.77 11.00 6.71
C PRO A 10 9.15 10.90 7.37
N ALA A 11 9.41 11.73 8.37
CA ALA A 11 10.67 11.78 9.08
C ALA A 11 10.94 10.50 9.93
N SER A 12 9.90 9.79 10.37
CA SER A 12 10.06 8.55 11.14
C SER A 12 10.35 7.30 10.31
N VAL A 13 10.23 7.38 8.97
CA VAL A 13 10.51 6.26 8.04
C VAL A 13 11.62 6.53 7.03
N GLY A 14 12.20 7.74 7.00
CA GLY A 14 13.35 8.05 6.16
C GLY A 14 13.04 8.16 4.66
N GLU A 15 11.76 8.28 4.28
CA GLU A 15 11.32 8.48 2.90
C GLU A 15 11.03 9.96 2.62
N ASN A 16 11.33 10.41 1.39
CA ASN A 16 10.91 11.74 0.96
C ASN A 16 9.37 11.80 0.90
N TYR A 17 8.77 12.89 1.37
CA TYR A 17 7.31 13.05 1.49
C TYR A 17 6.57 12.73 0.17
N VAL A 18 7.14 13.11 -0.97
CA VAL A 18 6.59 12.83 -2.31
C VAL A 18 6.63 11.35 -2.69
N GLU A 19 7.61 10.59 -2.20
CA GLU A 19 7.74 9.16 -2.43
C GLU A 19 6.68 8.38 -1.65
N HIS A 20 6.48 8.78 -0.39
CA HIS A 20 5.41 8.24 0.46
C HIS A 20 4.02 8.64 -0.06
N LEU A 21 3.85 9.89 -0.47
CA LEU A 21 2.60 10.39 -1.07
C LEU A 21 2.27 9.60 -2.34
N GLY A 22 3.25 9.41 -3.23
CA GLY A 22 3.06 8.69 -4.49
C GLY A 22 2.71 7.22 -4.30
N SER A 23 3.38 6.53 -3.37
CA SER A 23 3.08 5.13 -3.06
C SER A 23 1.69 4.97 -2.41
N ALA A 24 1.35 5.82 -1.45
CA ALA A 24 0.04 5.84 -0.79
C ALA A 24 -1.09 6.18 -1.78
N TRP A 25 -0.91 7.19 -2.62
CA TRP A 25 -1.88 7.56 -3.66
C TRP A 25 -2.04 6.46 -4.71
N GLY A 26 -0.95 5.83 -5.14
CA GLY A 26 -1.00 4.71 -6.09
C GLY A 26 -1.77 3.52 -5.54
N PHE A 27 -1.55 3.19 -4.27
CA PHE A 27 -2.29 2.14 -3.56
C PHE A 27 -3.77 2.48 -3.42
N GLY A 28 -4.09 3.69 -2.94
CA GLY A 28 -5.47 4.16 -2.78
C GLY A 28 -6.23 4.23 -4.11
N ALA A 29 -5.61 4.71 -5.19
CA ALA A 29 -6.22 4.74 -6.51
C ALA A 29 -6.53 3.34 -7.04
N ALA A 30 -5.68 2.36 -6.78
CA ALA A 30 -5.95 0.97 -7.13
C ALA A 30 -7.13 0.39 -6.33
N MET A 31 -7.22 0.67 -5.03
CA MET A 31 -8.39 0.29 -4.21
C MET A 31 -9.70 0.91 -4.75
N LEU A 32 -9.67 2.19 -5.10
CA LEU A 32 -10.83 2.91 -5.61
C LEU A 32 -11.32 2.31 -6.94
N ARG A 33 -10.40 1.98 -7.86
CA ARG A 33 -10.75 1.30 -9.11
C ARG A 33 -11.36 -0.08 -8.87
N GLY A 34 -10.79 -0.86 -7.95
CA GLY A 34 -11.34 -2.17 -7.58
C GLY A 34 -12.75 -2.06 -7.00
N SER A 35 -12.98 -1.08 -6.11
CA SER A 35 -14.29 -0.79 -5.55
C SER A 35 -15.31 -0.37 -6.61
N LEU A 36 -14.95 0.53 -7.53
CA LEU A 36 -15.82 0.93 -8.62
C LEU A 36 -16.19 -0.26 -9.52
N ALA A 37 -15.22 -1.13 -9.82
CA ALA A 37 -15.46 -2.35 -10.58
C ALA A 37 -16.45 -3.30 -9.88
N CYS A 38 -16.36 -3.44 -8.55
CA CYS A 38 -17.32 -4.22 -7.77
C CYS A 38 -18.73 -3.60 -7.79
N PHE A 39 -18.85 -2.27 -7.70
CA PHE A 39 -20.16 -1.60 -7.80
C PHE A 39 -20.78 -1.77 -9.19
N ILE A 40 -19.99 -1.58 -10.25
CA ILE A 40 -20.45 -1.82 -11.63
C ILE A 40 -20.88 -3.27 -11.80
N HIS A 41 -20.12 -4.24 -11.27
CA HIS A 41 -20.49 -5.65 -11.30
C HIS A 41 -21.79 -5.93 -10.54
N GLY A 42 -22.00 -5.31 -9.38
CA GLY A 42 -23.24 -5.44 -8.62
C GLY A 42 -24.49 -4.95 -9.37
N VAL A 43 -24.33 -3.91 -10.20
CA VAL A 43 -25.42 -3.40 -11.06
C VAL A 43 -25.53 -4.22 -12.35
N PHE A 44 -24.40 -4.62 -12.92
CA PHE A 44 -24.29 -5.37 -14.17
C PHE A 44 -23.43 -6.62 -13.95
N PRO A 45 -24.02 -7.77 -13.57
CA PRO A 45 -23.28 -8.96 -13.15
C PRO A 45 -22.43 -9.60 -14.26
N PHE A 46 -22.60 -9.17 -15.51
CA PHE A 46 -21.79 -9.60 -16.65
C PHE A 46 -20.55 -8.73 -16.91
N LEU A 47 -20.44 -7.54 -16.28
CA LEU A 47 -19.29 -6.66 -16.36
C LEU A 47 -18.36 -6.90 -15.16
N CYS A 48 -17.04 -6.79 -15.36
CA CYS A 48 -16.03 -6.84 -14.28
C CYS A 48 -15.97 -8.12 -13.42
N LEU A 49 -16.32 -9.29 -13.99
CA LEU A 49 -16.36 -10.61 -13.33
C LEU A 49 -15.15 -10.93 -12.42
N THR A 50 -13.95 -10.54 -12.82
CA THR A 50 -12.70 -10.83 -12.07
C THR A 50 -11.94 -9.59 -11.65
N THR A 51 -12.41 -8.40 -12.03
CA THR A 51 -11.66 -7.14 -11.88
C THR A 51 -11.48 -6.76 -10.41
N GLY A 52 -12.53 -6.93 -9.60
CA GLY A 52 -12.46 -6.67 -8.15
C GLY A 52 -11.48 -7.59 -7.44
N SER A 53 -11.67 -8.90 -7.59
CA SER A 53 -10.82 -9.92 -6.95
C SER A 53 -9.36 -9.85 -7.40
N ARG A 54 -9.10 -9.56 -8.68
CA ARG A 54 -7.74 -9.37 -9.21
C ARG A 54 -7.06 -8.15 -8.60
N THR A 55 -7.80 -7.05 -8.43
CA THR A 55 -7.29 -5.82 -7.82
C THR A 55 -6.92 -6.06 -6.35
N ILE A 56 -7.74 -6.77 -5.58
CA ILE A 56 -7.41 -7.11 -4.18
C ILE A 56 -6.20 -8.03 -4.10
N ARG A 57 -6.06 -9.03 -4.98
CA ARG A 57 -4.87 -9.90 -5.02
C ARG A 57 -3.60 -9.11 -5.28
N ASP A 58 -3.60 -8.21 -6.26
CA ASP A 58 -2.45 -7.36 -6.59
C ASP A 58 -2.11 -6.41 -5.42
N LEU A 59 -3.11 -5.81 -4.78
CA LEU A 59 -2.90 -4.99 -3.59
C LEU A 59 -2.34 -5.79 -2.41
N HIS A 60 -2.84 -7.01 -2.21
CA HIS A 60 -2.36 -7.91 -1.16
C HIS A 60 -0.91 -8.31 -1.39
N GLU A 61 -0.55 -8.68 -2.63
CA GLU A 61 0.82 -8.99 -3.02
C GLU A 61 1.76 -7.80 -2.80
N ARG A 62 1.33 -6.58 -3.17
CA ARG A 62 2.10 -5.35 -2.90
C ARG A 62 2.30 -5.12 -1.40
N MET A 63 1.25 -5.31 -0.59
CA MET A 63 1.33 -5.15 0.86
C MET A 63 2.28 -6.17 1.50
N VAL A 64 2.23 -7.44 1.07
CA VAL A 64 3.11 -8.50 1.58
C VAL A 64 4.55 -8.29 1.12
N THR A 65 4.76 -7.94 -0.15
CA THR A 65 6.10 -7.70 -0.71
C THR A 65 6.78 -6.49 -0.06
N HIS A 66 6.05 -5.41 0.21
CA HIS A 66 6.60 -4.23 0.90
C HIS A 66 6.83 -4.45 2.41
N ARG A 67 6.15 -5.42 3.04
CA ARG A 67 6.37 -5.78 4.45
C ARG A 67 7.71 -6.49 4.70
N VAL A 68 8.30 -7.14 3.68
CA VAL A 68 9.53 -7.94 3.82
C VAL A 68 10.80 -7.09 3.82
N ARG A 69 10.70 -5.76 3.73
CA ARG A 69 11.82 -4.86 4.05
C ARG A 69 11.92 -4.62 5.57
N THR A 70 12.11 -5.70 6.33
CA THR A 70 12.75 -5.57 7.66
C THR A 70 14.21 -5.21 7.41
N PRO A 71 14.77 -4.16 8.03
CA PRO A 71 16.17 -3.80 7.84
C PRO A 71 17.06 -4.93 8.35
N ALA A 72 17.67 -5.66 7.42
CA ALA A 72 18.81 -6.52 7.72
C ALA A 72 19.98 -5.59 8.09
N GLY A 73 20.10 -5.25 9.36
CA GLY A 73 21.11 -4.28 9.84
C GLY A 73 21.53 -4.43 11.29
N GLY A 74 21.33 -5.60 11.90
CA GLY A 74 21.87 -5.93 13.22
C GLY A 74 23.07 -6.85 13.11
N ALA A 75 24.17 -6.37 12.54
CA ALA A 75 25.44 -7.08 12.59
C ALA A 75 25.97 -7.04 14.03
N ILE A 76 25.73 -8.11 14.78
CA ILE A 76 26.38 -8.37 16.06
C ILE A 76 27.87 -8.63 15.80
N THR A 77 28.71 -7.63 16.08
CA THR A 77 30.17 -7.80 16.14
C THR A 77 30.50 -8.66 17.37
N PRO A 78 31.14 -9.84 17.23
CA PRO A 78 31.70 -10.52 18.39
C PRO A 78 32.94 -9.77 18.85
N GLN A 79 32.91 -9.23 20.07
CA GLN A 79 34.12 -8.71 20.73
C GLN A 79 34.93 -9.91 21.24
N GLY A 80 36.08 -10.13 20.60
CA GLY A 80 37.19 -10.90 21.14
C GLY A 80 38.10 -10.01 21.97
#